data_AF-A0A1V4LJ69-F1
#
_entry.id   AF-A0A1V4LJ69-F1
#
_cell.length_a   1.000
_cell.length_b   1.000
_cell.length_c   1.000
_cell.angle_alpha   90.00
_cell.angle_beta   90.00
_cell.angle_gamma   90.00
#
_symmetry.space_group_name_H-M   'P 1'
#
loop_
_entity.id
_entity.type
_entity.pdbx_description
1 polymer ?
#
loop_
_entity_poly.entity_id
_entity_poly.type
_entity_poly.pdbx_seq_one_letter_code
_entity_poly.pdbx_strand_id
1 'polypeptide(L)'
;MKTFTAKPETVQHDWFVVDAAGQTLGRLATEIASRLRGKHKAEYTPHVDTGDYIVVINAEQIRVTGAKTTDKIYYSHSGFPGGIKSINFEKLIAKAPERVIETAVKGMLPKNPLGRDMYRKLKVYAGAVHPHTAQQPQELKF
;
A
#
# COMPACT_ATOMS: atom_id res chain seq x y z
N MET A 1 28.21 -8.53 23.24
CA MET A 1 27.96 -8.33 21.79
C MET A 1 26.71 -7.45 21.65
N LYS A 2 26.73 -6.43 20.79
CA LYS A 2 25.54 -5.59 20.54
C LYS A 2 24.70 -6.20 19.41
N THR A 3 23.38 -6.08 19.49
CA THR A 3 22.46 -6.53 18.45
C THR A 3 22.71 -5.76 17.15
N PHE A 4 22.60 -6.44 16.01
CA PHE A 4 22.71 -5.81 14.70
C PHE A 4 21.65 -4.71 14.51
N THR A 5 22.01 -3.66 13.78
CA THR A 5 21.13 -2.56 13.43
C THR A 5 21.46 -2.17 11.99
N ALA A 6 20.45 -2.20 11.12
CA ALA A 6 20.61 -1.82 9.72
C ALA A 6 21.04 -0.35 9.63
N LYS A 7 21.88 -0.02 8.64
CA LYS A 7 22.28 1.36 8.37
C LYS A 7 21.55 1.86 7.14
N PRO A 8 20.85 3.02 7.18
CA PRO A 8 20.08 3.52 6.04
C PRO A 8 20.87 3.60 4.72
N GLU A 9 22.17 3.88 4.79
CA GLU A 9 23.07 4.01 3.65
C GLU A 9 23.34 2.68 2.91
N THR A 10 23.24 1.56 3.62
CA THR A 10 23.60 0.24 3.07
C THR A 10 22.38 -0.64 2.81
N VAL A 11 21.18 -0.21 3.21
CA VAL A 11 19.95 -0.96 2.98
C VAL A 11 19.67 -1.04 1.49
N GLN A 12 19.38 -2.25 1.02
CA GLN A 12 18.96 -2.49 -0.35
C GLN A 12 17.44 -2.50 -0.42
N HIS A 13 16.89 -1.83 -1.43
CA HIS A 13 15.46 -1.74 -1.67
C HIS A 13 15.16 -2.31 -3.05
N ASP A 14 14.52 -3.48 -3.08
CA ASP A 14 14.15 -4.13 -4.34
C ASP A 14 12.83 -3.56 -4.85
N TRP A 15 12.54 -3.80 -6.13
CA TRP A 15 11.29 -3.41 -6.76
C TRP A 15 10.44 -4.65 -7.05
N PHE A 16 9.18 -4.60 -6.63
CA PHE A 16 8.21 -5.66 -6.88
C PHE A 16 6.97 -5.13 -7.59
N VAL A 17 6.36 -5.97 -8.42
CA VAL A 17 5.06 -5.74 -9.02
C VAL A 17 4.05 -6.77 -8.51
N VAL A 18 2.86 -6.32 -8.16
CA VAL A 18 1.77 -7.11 -7.60
C VAL A 18 0.50 -6.84 -8.39
N ASP A 19 -0.16 -7.90 -8.84
CA ASP A 19 -1.48 -7.82 -9.46
C ASP A 19 -2.59 -7.84 -8.39
N ALA A 20 -3.41 -6.79 -8.35
CA ALA A 20 -4.55 -6.68 -7.45
C ALA A 20 -5.81 -7.37 -7.97
N ALA A 21 -5.83 -7.83 -9.23
CA ALA A 21 -7.01 -8.44 -9.84
C ALA A 21 -7.49 -9.67 -9.07
N GLY A 22 -8.76 -9.66 -8.66
CA GLY A 22 -9.39 -10.78 -7.94
C GLY A 22 -8.94 -10.95 -6.48
N GLN A 23 -7.96 -10.18 -6.02
CA GLN A 23 -7.45 -10.26 -4.65
C GLN A 23 -8.40 -9.62 -3.64
N THR A 24 -8.37 -10.09 -2.39
CA THR A 24 -9.15 -9.49 -1.30
C THR A 24 -8.39 -8.31 -0.70
N LEU A 25 -8.98 -7.10 -0.76
CA LEU A 25 -8.36 -5.84 -0.35
C LEU A 25 -7.57 -5.90 0.97
N GLY A 26 -8.18 -6.42 2.03
CA GLY A 26 -7.55 -6.45 3.35
C GLY A 26 -6.36 -7.39 3.44
N ARG A 27 -6.44 -8.56 2.78
CA ARG A 27 -5.37 -9.56 2.77
C ARG A 27 -4.17 -9.04 1.99
N LEU A 28 -4.43 -8.53 0.78
CA LEU A 28 -3.42 -7.89 -0.06
C LEU A 28 -2.74 -6.71 0.65
N ALA A 29 -3.52 -5.80 1.24
CA ALA A 29 -2.97 -4.63 1.93
C ALA A 29 -2.06 -5.00 3.12
N THR A 30 -2.35 -6.12 3.80
CA THR A 30 -1.56 -6.58 4.96
C THR A 30 -0.18 -7.04 4.52
N GLU A 31 -0.12 -7.84 3.45
CA GLU A 31 1.14 -8.31 2.88
C GLU A 31 1.98 -7.15 2.32
N ILE A 32 1.33 -6.24 1.58
CA ILE A 32 1.98 -5.01 1.08
C ILE A 32 2.56 -4.20 2.24
N ALA A 33 1.79 -3.96 3.31
CA ALA A 33 2.26 -3.19 4.46
C ALA A 33 3.42 -3.88 5.21
N SER A 34 3.44 -5.22 5.24
CA SER A 34 4.54 -6.00 5.82
C SER A 34 5.83 -5.81 5.02
N ARG A 35 5.74 -5.91 3.70
CA ARG A 35 6.85 -5.72 2.76
C ARG A 35 7.38 -4.28 2.74
N LEU A 36 6.49 -3.29 2.72
CA LEU A 36 6.87 -1.87 2.80
C LEU A 36 7.59 -1.51 4.10
N ARG A 37 7.30 -2.23 5.20
CA ARG A 37 7.99 -2.05 6.48
C ARG A 37 9.31 -2.82 6.55
N GLY A 38 9.54 -3.78 5.66
CA GLY A 38 10.73 -4.65 5.67
C GLY A 38 10.64 -5.80 6.67
N LYS A 39 9.44 -6.14 7.17
CA LYS A 39 9.26 -7.20 8.18
C LYS A 39 9.64 -8.60 7.70
N HIS A 40 9.71 -8.80 6.38
CA HIS A 40 10.16 -10.05 5.78
C HIS A 40 11.69 -10.19 5.76
N LYS A 41 12.44 -9.11 5.96
CA LYS A 41 13.91 -9.13 5.97
C LYS A 41 14.42 -9.40 7.39
N ALA A 42 15.42 -10.27 7.53
CA ALA A 42 16.05 -10.57 8.81
C ALA A 42 16.77 -9.36 9.44
N GLU A 43 17.17 -8.39 8.61
CA GLU A 43 17.78 -7.12 9.00
C GLU A 43 16.77 -6.04 9.45
N TYR A 44 15.49 -6.40 9.59
CA TYR A 44 14.44 -5.48 10.04
C TYR A 44 14.85 -4.72 11.30
N THR A 45 14.86 -3.40 11.17
CA THR A 45 15.25 -2.47 12.24
C THR A 45 14.14 -1.43 12.38
N PRO A 46 13.42 -1.34 13.52
CA PRO A 46 12.19 -0.53 13.62
C PRO A 46 12.34 0.97 13.30
N HIS A 47 13.53 1.54 13.49
CA HIS A 47 13.82 2.96 13.26
C HIS A 47 14.46 3.24 11.89
N VAL A 48 14.69 2.20 11.07
CA VAL A 48 15.26 2.32 9.73
C VAL A 48 14.27 1.75 8.73
N ASP A 49 14.09 2.45 7.61
CA ASP A 49 13.28 1.91 6.53
C ASP A 49 14.06 0.83 5.80
N THR A 50 13.61 -0.42 5.91
CA THR A 50 14.23 -1.61 5.28
C THR A 50 13.34 -2.24 4.20
N GLY A 51 12.13 -1.71 4.00
CA GLY A 51 11.16 -2.32 3.09
C GLY A 51 11.45 -2.07 1.62
N ASP A 52 10.71 -2.74 0.76
CA ASP A 52 10.92 -2.69 -0.70
C ASP A 52 9.95 -1.72 -1.38
N TYR A 53 10.21 -1.40 -2.65
CA TYR A 53 9.28 -0.69 -3.51
C TYR A 53 8.22 -1.67 -4.03
N ILE A 54 6.95 -1.27 -3.95
CA ILE A 54 5.85 -2.12 -4.40
C ILE A 54 5.00 -1.34 -5.39
N VAL A 55 4.93 -1.86 -6.60
CA VAL A 55 4.02 -1.43 -7.66
C VAL A 55 2.81 -2.34 -7.64
N VAL A 56 1.62 -1.77 -7.53
CA VAL A 56 0.34 -2.48 -7.59
C VAL A 56 -0.35 -2.09 -8.88
N ILE A 57 -0.73 -3.08 -9.68
CA ILE A 57 -1.46 -2.92 -10.94
C ILE A 57 -2.89 -3.49 -10.80
N ASN A 58 -3.77 -3.14 -11.74
CA ASN A 58 -5.17 -3.57 -11.77
C ASN A 58 -5.95 -3.23 -10.49
N ALA A 59 -5.66 -2.08 -9.86
CA ALA A 59 -6.30 -1.67 -8.62
C ALA A 59 -7.84 -1.56 -8.75
N GLU A 60 -8.36 -1.32 -9.96
CA GLU A 60 -9.81 -1.29 -10.23
C GLU A 60 -10.50 -2.65 -10.07
N GLN A 61 -9.74 -3.75 -10.15
CA GLN A 61 -10.26 -5.12 -10.09
C GLN A 61 -10.14 -5.76 -8.70
N ILE A 62 -9.81 -4.96 -7.68
CA ILE A 62 -9.72 -5.42 -6.30
C ILE A 62 -11.10 -5.80 -5.74
N ARG A 63 -11.16 -6.90 -4.98
CA ARG A 63 -12.42 -7.42 -4.44
C ARG A 63 -12.55 -7.20 -2.94
N VAL A 64 -13.80 -7.07 -2.51
CA VAL A 64 -14.23 -7.11 -1.10
C VAL A 64 -15.30 -8.17 -0.94
N THR A 65 -15.40 -8.77 0.25
CA THR A 65 -16.33 -9.86 0.53
C THR A 65 -17.68 -9.35 1.05
N GLY A 66 -18.76 -10.11 0.76
CA GLY A 66 -20.13 -9.80 1.23
C GLY A 66 -20.68 -8.49 0.66
N ALA A 67 -21.56 -7.83 1.42
CA ALA A 67 -22.19 -6.56 1.03
C ALA A 67 -21.27 -5.33 1.10
N LYS A 68 -19.96 -5.52 1.33
CA LYS A 68 -19.00 -4.41 1.50
C LYS A 68 -18.84 -3.56 0.24
N THR A 69 -19.17 -4.08 -0.94
CA THR A 69 -19.12 -3.31 -2.18
C THR A 69 -20.03 -2.08 -2.12
N THR A 70 -21.24 -2.23 -1.59
CA THR A 70 -22.23 -1.15 -1.46
C THR A 70 -22.13 -0.43 -0.11
N ASP A 71 -21.90 -1.17 0.96
CA ASP A 71 -22.11 -0.69 2.33
C ASP A 71 -20.85 -0.09 2.96
N LYS A 72 -19.67 -0.37 2.41
CA LYS A 72 -18.42 0.17 2.95
C LYS A 72 -18.29 1.65 2.57
N ILE A 73 -18.46 2.51 3.56
CA ILE A 73 -18.37 3.96 3.39
C ILE A 73 -16.99 4.48 3.82
N TYR A 74 -16.37 5.29 2.96
CA TYR A 74 -15.16 6.05 3.23
C TYR A 74 -15.56 7.47 3.61
N TYR A 75 -15.16 7.89 4.81
CA TYR A 75 -15.40 9.24 5.32
C TYR A 75 -14.15 10.10 5.22
N SER A 76 -14.33 11.38 4.93
CA SER A 76 -13.29 12.39 5.01
C SER A 76 -13.90 13.71 5.46
N HIS A 77 -13.11 14.58 6.09
CA HIS A 77 -13.57 15.89 6.54
C HIS A 77 -12.69 16.98 5.93
N SER A 78 -13.31 18.06 5.47
CA SER A 78 -12.57 19.18 4.87
C SER A 78 -11.86 20.10 5.86
N GLY A 79 -12.27 20.06 7.13
CA GLY A 79 -11.76 20.93 8.21
C GLY A 79 -12.70 22.09 8.57
N PHE A 80 -13.69 22.39 7.71
CA PHE A 80 -14.70 23.42 7.95
C PHE A 80 -15.99 22.85 8.59
N PRO A 81 -16.78 23.65 9.33
CA PRO A 81 -18.07 23.21 9.87
C PRO A 81 -18.99 22.62 8.81
N GLY A 82 -19.63 21.47 9.10
CA GLY A 82 -20.48 20.75 8.15
C GLY A 82 -19.72 20.05 7.00
N GLY A 83 -18.39 20.03 7.04
CA GLY A 83 -17.53 19.61 5.94
C GLY A 83 -17.30 18.11 5.79
N ILE A 84 -18.20 17.26 6.32
CA ILE A 84 -18.10 15.80 6.21
C ILE A 84 -18.47 15.33 4.80
N LYS A 85 -17.63 14.49 4.21
CA LYS A 85 -17.84 13.88 2.90
C LYS A 85 -17.77 12.36 3.03
N SER A 86 -18.70 11.68 2.39
CA SER A 86 -18.75 10.22 2.34
C SER A 86 -18.77 9.73 0.89
N ILE A 87 -18.14 8.59 0.65
CA ILE A 87 -18.18 7.88 -0.63
C ILE A 87 -18.16 6.38 -0.35
N ASN A 88 -19.04 5.59 -0.97
CA ASN A 88 -19.00 4.15 -0.80
C ASN A 88 -17.89 3.51 -1.66
N PHE A 89 -17.56 2.26 -1.37
CA PHE A 89 -16.49 1.52 -2.06
C PHE A 89 -16.69 1.48 -3.58
N GLU A 90 -17.89 1.11 -4.04
CA GLU A 90 -18.22 1.05 -5.47
C GLU A 90 -17.97 2.39 -6.19
N LYS A 91 -18.48 3.51 -5.65
CA LYS A 91 -18.26 4.84 -6.23
C LYS A 91 -16.79 5.26 -6.16
N LEU A 92 -16.06 4.84 -5.13
CA LEU A 92 -14.64 5.16 -5.00
C LEU A 92 -13.81 4.39 -6.03
N ILE A 93 -14.10 3.12 -6.28
CA ILE A 93 -13.48 2.33 -7.36
C ILE A 93 -13.72 2.98 -8.72
N ALA A 94 -14.96 3.41 -9.00
CA ALA A 94 -15.28 4.05 -10.28
C ALA A 94 -14.59 5.42 -10.46
N LYS A 95 -14.33 6.14 -9.37
CA LYS A 95 -13.77 7.50 -9.41
C LYS A 95 -12.24 7.55 -9.35
N ALA A 96 -11.65 6.75 -8.47
CA ALA A 96 -10.22 6.75 -8.15
C ALA A 96 -9.85 5.43 -7.47
N PRO A 97 -9.74 4.32 -8.23
CA PRO A 97 -9.54 2.98 -7.67
C PRO A 97 -8.25 2.85 -6.85
N GLU A 98 -7.21 3.61 -7.19
CA GLU A 98 -5.92 3.61 -6.49
C GLU A 98 -6.09 3.96 -5.00
N ARG A 99 -6.99 4.92 -4.71
CA ARG A 99 -7.22 5.42 -3.35
C ARG A 99 -7.72 4.33 -2.41
N VAL A 100 -8.40 3.31 -2.93
CA VAL A 100 -8.92 2.19 -2.13
C VAL A 100 -7.77 1.41 -1.48
N ILE A 101 -6.76 1.05 -2.28
CA ILE A 101 -5.58 0.31 -1.83
C ILE A 101 -4.68 1.21 -1.01
N GLU A 102 -4.41 2.43 -1.48
CA GLU A 102 -3.61 3.42 -0.77
C GLU A 102 -4.12 3.67 0.65
N THR A 103 -5.44 3.90 0.81
CA THR A 103 -6.04 4.18 2.12
C THR A 103 -5.94 2.96 3.05
N ALA A 104 -6.14 1.75 2.50
CA ALA A 104 -6.02 0.52 3.27
C ALA A 104 -4.58 0.30 3.77
N VAL A 105 -3.58 0.42 2.88
CA VAL A 105 -2.16 0.24 3.23
C VAL A 105 -1.69 1.35 4.18
N LYS A 106 -2.05 2.60 3.92
CA LYS A 106 -1.70 3.74 4.78
C LYS A 106 -2.22 3.56 6.21
N GLY A 107 -3.41 2.97 6.37
CA GLY A 107 -3.97 2.64 7.69
C GLY A 107 -3.18 1.57 8.44
N MET A 108 -2.44 0.70 7.73
CA MET A 108 -1.65 -0.39 8.30
C MET A 108 -0.18 -0.02 8.55
N LEU A 109 0.29 1.15 8.08
CA LEU A 109 1.65 1.64 8.31
C LEU A 109 1.77 2.46 9.61
N PRO A 110 3.00 2.60 10.18
CA PRO A 110 3.24 3.44 11.36
C PRO A 110 2.85 4.91 11.11
N LYS A 111 2.21 5.55 12.10
CA LYS A 111 1.76 6.96 11.99
C LYS A 111 2.85 7.94 12.43
N ASN A 112 4.02 7.86 11.80
CA ASN A 112 5.18 8.71 12.11
C ASN A 112 5.85 9.19 10.80
N PRO A 113 6.92 10.01 10.86
CA PRO A 113 7.64 10.43 9.66
C PRO A 113 8.14 9.24 8.82
N LEU A 114 8.74 8.24 9.48
CA LEU A 114 9.25 7.04 8.81
C LEU A 114 8.15 6.27 8.05
N GLY A 115 6.96 6.14 8.63
CA GLY A 115 5.83 5.47 7.97
C GLY A 115 5.29 6.25 6.78
N ARG A 116 5.44 7.59 6.76
CA ARG A 116 5.18 8.39 5.56
C ARG A 116 6.22 8.12 4.48
N ASP A 117 7.47 7.92 4.86
CA ASP A 117 8.55 7.57 3.92
C ASP A 117 8.33 6.16 3.34
N MET A 118 7.99 5.18 4.18
CA MET A 118 7.59 3.83 3.76
C MET A 118 6.41 3.88 2.77
N TYR A 119 5.40 4.70 3.05
CA TYR A 119 4.23 4.87 2.17
C TYR A 119 4.61 5.39 0.78
N ARG A 120 5.63 6.27 0.66
CA ARG A 120 6.05 6.81 -0.64
C ARG A 120 6.59 5.74 -1.60
N LYS A 121 7.02 4.59 -1.09
CA LYS A 121 7.50 3.45 -1.90
C LYS A 121 6.39 2.63 -2.53
N LEU A 122 5.14 2.80 -2.06
CA LEU A 122 3.97 2.22 -2.70
C LEU A 122 3.61 3.04 -3.95
N LYS A 123 3.45 2.35 -5.08
CA LYS A 123 2.94 2.91 -6.35
C LYS A 123 1.71 2.11 -6.74
N VAL A 124 0.56 2.76 -6.91
CA VAL A 124 -0.69 2.07 -7.25
C VAL A 124 -1.21 2.62 -8.57
N TYR A 125 -1.61 1.71 -9.46
CA TYR A 125 -2.15 2.02 -10.78
C TYR A 125 -3.50 1.33 -10.98
N ALA A 126 -4.46 2.05 -11.56
CA ALA A 126 -5.78 1.50 -11.89
C ALA A 126 -5.69 0.29 -12.83
N GLY A 127 -4.93 0.42 -13.91
CA GLY A 127 -4.79 -0.60 -14.96
C GLY A 127 -3.53 -1.46 -14.85
N ALA A 128 -3.28 -2.27 -15.88
CA ALA A 128 -2.21 -3.27 -15.90
C ALA A 128 -0.80 -2.69 -16.14
N VAL A 129 -0.71 -1.45 -16.65
CA VAL A 129 0.55 -0.85 -17.10
C VAL A 129 1.08 0.11 -16.04
N HIS A 130 2.40 0.05 -15.79
CA HIS A 130 3.12 0.99 -14.94
C HIS A 130 4.33 1.59 -15.69
N PRO A 131 4.75 2.83 -15.39
CA PRO A 131 5.89 3.48 -16.03
C PRO A 131 7.27 2.98 -15.53
N HIS A 132 7.30 2.13 -14.49
CA HIS A 132 8.52 1.72 -13.78
C HIS A 132 9.32 0.57 -14.42
N THR A 133 9.27 0.42 -15.75
CA THR A 133 9.96 -0.69 -16.44
C THR A 133 11.49 -0.61 -16.28
N ALA A 134 12.05 0.60 -16.18
CA ALA A 134 13.49 0.81 -15.99
C ALA A 134 14.03 0.24 -14.67
N GLN A 135 13.16 0.08 -13.67
CA GLN A 135 13.51 -0.48 -12.35
C GLN A 135 13.50 -2.01 -12.33
N GLN A 136 13.09 -2.66 -13.43
CA GLN A 136 13.01 -4.12 -13.55
C GLN A 136 12.29 -4.80 -12.36
N PRO A 137 11.04 -4.39 -12.04
CA PRO A 137 10.33 -4.94 -10.90
C PRO A 137 10.09 -6.44 -11.05
N GLN A 138 10.32 -7.19 -9.97
CA GLN A 138 10.08 -8.63 -9.91
C GLN A 138 8.61 -8.93 -9.59
N GLU A 139 8.03 -9.95 -10.21
CA GLU A 139 6.67 -10.37 -9.90
C GLU A 139 6.59 -10.94 -8.48
N LEU A 140 5.66 -10.43 -7.67
CA LEU A 140 5.43 -10.89 -6.30
C LEU A 140 4.00 -11.43 -6.17
N LYS A 141 3.89 -12.72 -5.79
CA LYS A 141 2.62 -13.42 -5.57
C LYS A 141 2.41 -13.70 -4.09
N PHE A 142 1.15 -13.66 -3.66
CA PHE A 142 0.69 -13.93 -2.30
C PHE A 142 -0.29 -15.10 -2.29
#